data_AF-A0A944H6S9-F1
#
_entry.id   AF-A0A944H6S9-F1
#
_cell.length_a   1.000
_cell.length_b   1.000
_cell.length_c   1.000
_cell.angle_alpha   90.00
_cell.angle_beta   90.00
_cell.angle_gamma   90.00
#
_symmetry.space_group_name_H-M   'P 1'
#
loop_
_entity.id
_entity.type
_entity.pdbx_description
1 polymer ?
#
loop_
_entity_poly.entity_id
_entity_poly.type
_entity_poly.pdbx_seq_one_letter_code
_entity_poly.pdbx_strand_id
1 'polypeptide(L)'
;MPKEKGSIYDQYIVEATPSPSDKKVIYKSNFWSEFWKLVLAFLIALLLFLLLYWLFLRFFGDKESKNNKPKEKTTQEKIMSETAPGKCQKNTDYVFISPKNKELQGALEKFGNQNNANDEEFRQNFKTLHNQYQDFIDQNKDEPWFQNDENFKQIRQQGDEIFGRNETILSSDKALGIEVADGSMSVIIPANMTFPVTKSNLYSPHEEYQDGFTFKIYHGNDKIAKNNTLLGTYYIGGFKPLKEKQVRLKITFDVDKNGKLKFIAKDILNPENKLEGYLDTELDILSRGGKNNTEIKQDISHFRQSFEDYFNNKTSKKSEFNTGDIVSVTDVIDGDTFRFSLDGKIATARMIGIDAPENSTLRKGYTEAYGEESKQFLQSKIAGKKVYIEFDSSQAEIDKYGRYLVYVFLGDENINNTMIEKGFAKEYTYNTPYKYQSQFIDSQNQAKNMKSGIWK
;
A
#
# COMPACT_ATOMS: atom_id res chain seq x y z
N MET A 1 -64.99 60.91 3.16
CA MET A 1 -64.59 60.49 1.80
C MET A 1 -63.40 61.35 1.39
N PRO A 2 -62.30 60.74 0.90
CA PRO A 2 -61.15 60.55 1.79
C PRO A 2 -59.80 61.08 1.28
N LYS A 3 -58.85 61.25 2.21
CA LYS A 3 -57.47 60.68 2.23
C LYS A 3 -56.92 60.88 3.66
N GLU A 4 -57.02 59.87 4.54
CA GLU A 4 -55.97 58.92 4.97
C GLU A 4 -54.84 59.61 5.77
N LYS A 5 -54.72 59.54 7.12
CA LYS A 5 -54.39 58.41 8.05
C LYS A 5 -53.21 57.54 7.55
N GLY A 6 -52.11 57.32 8.27
CA GLY A 6 -51.77 57.66 9.66
C GLY A 6 -50.31 57.32 10.02
N SER A 7 -49.95 57.73 11.24
CA SER A 7 -48.75 57.42 12.05
C SER A 7 -48.74 55.95 12.54
N ILE A 8 -47.62 55.35 13.00
CA ILE A 8 -47.06 55.44 14.38
C ILE A 8 -45.77 54.58 14.51
N TYR A 9 -44.69 55.19 15.05
CA TYR A 9 -43.61 54.71 16.01
C TYR A 9 -42.83 53.39 15.73
N ASP A 10 -41.55 53.15 16.08
CA ASP A 10 -40.49 53.86 16.84
C ASP A 10 -39.12 53.13 16.70
N GLN A 11 -38.04 53.78 17.19
CA GLN A 11 -36.76 53.24 17.73
C GLN A 11 -35.38 53.46 17.02
N TYR A 12 -34.80 54.64 17.33
CA TYR A 12 -33.47 55.01 17.90
C TYR A 12 -32.07 54.55 17.34
N ILE A 13 -31.35 55.51 16.73
CA ILE A 13 -30.00 56.16 16.97
C ILE A 13 -28.86 55.30 17.62
N VAL A 14 -27.55 55.35 17.27
CA VAL A 14 -26.52 56.42 17.52
C VAL A 14 -25.20 56.23 16.73
N GLU A 15 -24.59 57.40 16.41
CA GLU A 15 -23.34 57.79 15.73
C GLU A 15 -21.97 57.45 16.41
N ALA A 16 -20.91 57.97 15.79
CA ALA A 16 -19.49 57.62 15.85
C ALA A 16 -18.58 58.50 16.75
N THR A 17 -17.35 57.97 16.90
CA THR A 17 -16.02 58.54 17.28
C THR A 17 -15.56 58.50 18.76
N PRO A 18 -14.24 58.28 19.03
CA PRO A 18 -13.67 58.19 20.39
C PRO A 18 -12.67 59.32 20.74
N SER A 19 -12.50 59.61 22.05
CA SER A 19 -11.23 60.03 22.70
C SER A 19 -11.37 60.07 24.23
N PRO A 20 -10.32 59.76 25.04
CA PRO A 20 -10.46 59.37 26.45
C PRO A 20 -10.10 60.48 27.44
N SER A 21 -10.80 60.53 28.59
CA SER A 21 -10.32 61.21 29.80
C SER A 21 -10.58 60.40 31.06
N ASP A 22 -9.48 60.19 31.79
CA ASP A 22 -9.25 59.87 33.20
C ASP A 22 -10.40 59.38 34.10
N LYS A 23 -10.20 58.17 34.64
CA LYS A 23 -10.43 57.84 36.06
C LYS A 23 -9.64 56.58 36.46
N LYS A 24 -8.58 56.77 37.25
CA LYS A 24 -7.84 55.70 37.94
C LYS A 24 -8.74 55.05 38.99
N VAL A 25 -9.04 53.76 38.83
CA VAL A 25 -9.50 52.87 39.90
C VAL A 25 -8.43 51.80 40.09
N ILE A 26 -7.78 51.81 41.26
CA ILE A 26 -6.74 50.85 41.62
C ILE A 26 -7.43 49.60 42.18
N TYR A 27 -7.46 48.52 41.39
CA TYR A 27 -7.66 47.17 41.92
C TYR A 27 -6.29 46.54 42.19
N LYS A 28 -5.95 46.31 43.47
CA LYS A 28 -4.86 45.39 43.84
C LYS A 28 -5.34 43.97 43.55
N SER A 29 -4.96 43.41 42.42
CA SER A 29 -5.20 42.00 42.11
C SER A 29 -4.03 41.14 42.62
N ASN A 30 -4.30 40.28 43.59
CA ASN A 30 -3.40 39.19 44.03
C ASN A 30 -3.41 38.01 43.03
N PHE A 31 -3.54 38.28 41.73
CA PHE A 31 -3.66 37.27 40.68
C PHE A 31 -2.42 36.37 40.57
N TRP A 32 -1.25 36.94 40.85
CA TRP A 32 0.01 36.21 40.82
C TRP A 32 0.13 35.16 41.93
N SER A 33 -0.48 35.35 43.11
CA SER A 33 -0.33 34.39 44.21
C SER A 33 -1.14 33.11 44.01
N GLU A 34 -2.32 33.21 43.40
CA GLU A 34 -3.19 32.04 43.15
C GLU A 34 -2.71 31.23 41.94
N PHE A 35 -2.12 31.90 40.95
CA PHE A 35 -1.52 31.23 39.80
C PHE A 35 -0.37 30.30 40.20
N TRP A 36 0.55 30.75 41.06
CA TRP A 36 1.66 29.92 41.52
C TRP A 36 1.23 28.75 42.42
N LYS A 37 0.11 28.87 43.16
CA LYS A 37 -0.46 27.76 43.93
C LYS A 37 -0.99 26.65 43.02
N LEU A 38 -1.63 27.00 41.90
CA LEU A 38 -2.12 26.03 40.91
C LEU A 38 -0.95 25.33 40.20
N VAL A 39 0.09 26.07 39.81
CA VAL A 39 1.29 25.49 39.19
C VAL A 39 2.00 24.54 40.16
N LEU A 40 2.15 24.93 41.44
CA LEU A 40 2.78 24.09 42.45
C LEU A 40 1.97 22.81 42.74
N ALA A 41 0.64 22.92 42.81
CA ALA A 41 -0.24 21.75 42.98
C ALA A 41 -0.14 20.76 41.81
N PHE A 42 -0.04 21.26 40.58
CA PHE A 42 0.12 20.42 39.40
C PHE A 42 1.47 19.68 39.39
N LEU A 43 2.56 20.36 39.77
CA LEU A 43 3.89 19.75 39.87
C LEU A 43 3.96 18.66 40.94
N ILE A 44 3.31 18.87 42.09
CA ILE A 44 3.22 17.85 43.16
C ILE A 44 2.43 16.62 42.69
N ALA A 45 1.32 16.82 41.98
CA ALA A 45 0.51 15.72 41.44
C ALA A 45 1.30 14.89 40.41
N LEU A 46 2.07 15.55 39.54
CA LEU A 46 2.91 14.89 38.54
C LEU A 46 4.02 14.05 39.19
N LEU A 47 4.68 14.58 40.24
CA LEU A 47 5.69 13.84 41.00
C LEU A 47 5.11 12.62 41.71
N LEU A 48 3.92 12.73 42.30
CA LEU A 48 3.23 11.60 42.92
C LEU A 48 2.85 10.54 41.89
N PHE A 49 2.39 10.93 40.71
CA PHE A 49 2.08 10.01 39.62
C PHE A 49 3.32 9.24 39.15
N LEU A 50 4.45 9.94 38.94
CA LEU A 50 5.71 9.29 38.56
C LEU A 50 6.25 8.35 39.64
N LEU A 51 6.11 8.72 40.92
CA LEU A 51 6.48 7.87 42.05
C LEU A 51 5.63 6.59 42.10
N LEU A 52 4.30 6.72 41.93
CA LEU A 52 3.39 5.58 41.89
C LEU A 52 3.66 4.67 40.68
N TYR A 53 3.94 5.25 39.52
CA TYR A 53 4.30 4.51 38.32
C TYR A 53 5.62 3.75 38.48
N TRP A 54 6.63 4.37 39.11
CA TRP A 54 7.88 3.71 39.44
C TRP A 54 7.70 2.58 40.46
N LEU A 55 6.87 2.78 41.49
CA LEU A 55 6.51 1.72 42.44
C LEU A 55 5.77 0.58 41.74
N PHE A 56 4.87 0.88 40.80
CA PHE A 56 4.16 -0.12 40.02
C PHE A 56 5.12 -1.00 39.21
N LEU A 57 6.08 -0.39 38.49
CA LEU A 57 7.13 -1.14 37.79
C LEU A 57 8.00 -1.94 38.76
N ARG A 58 8.30 -1.42 39.96
CA ARG A 58 9.11 -2.12 40.97
C ARG A 58 8.40 -3.31 41.61
N PHE A 59 7.07 -3.27 41.76
CA PHE A 59 6.30 -4.34 42.41
C PHE A 59 5.67 -5.34 41.43
N PHE A 60 5.42 -4.93 40.19
CA PHE A 60 4.70 -5.76 39.20
C PHE A 60 5.48 -5.98 37.90
N GLY A 61 6.58 -5.27 37.67
CA GLY A 61 7.49 -5.48 36.55
C GLY A 61 8.55 -6.54 36.83
N ASP A 62 8.12 -7.77 37.12
CA ASP A 62 8.82 -9.03 36.80
C ASP A 62 8.24 -10.20 37.62
N LYS A 63 7.38 -11.01 36.97
CA LYS A 63 7.11 -12.39 37.38
C LYS A 63 6.81 -13.27 36.16
N GLU A 64 7.85 -13.97 35.70
CA GLU A 64 7.85 -15.42 35.44
C GLU A 64 9.33 -15.87 35.39
N SER A 65 9.93 -16.28 36.52
CA SER A 65 9.86 -17.60 37.18
C SER A 65 11.02 -18.53 36.77
N LYS A 66 12.15 -18.35 37.45
CA LYS A 66 13.18 -19.37 37.67
C LYS A 66 12.96 -20.08 39.01
N ASN A 67 13.33 -21.36 39.03
CA ASN A 67 13.64 -22.26 40.15
C ASN A 67 12.51 -23.15 40.70
N ASN A 68 12.68 -24.46 40.48
CA ASN A 68 12.83 -25.40 41.60
C ASN A 68 13.66 -26.63 41.19
N LYS A 69 14.70 -26.91 41.99
CA LYS A 69 15.51 -28.15 42.09
C LYS A 69 15.40 -28.62 43.57
N PRO A 70 15.88 -29.81 43.96
CA PRO A 70 15.54 -31.17 43.55
C PRO A 70 15.05 -32.00 44.76
N LYS A 71 14.40 -33.16 44.56
CA LYS A 71 14.34 -34.21 45.59
C LYS A 71 14.49 -35.59 44.96
N GLU A 72 15.47 -36.32 45.47
CA GLU A 72 15.78 -37.73 45.19
C GLU A 72 14.60 -38.64 45.53
N LYS A 73 14.40 -39.70 44.71
CA LYS A 73 14.39 -41.09 45.19
C LYS A 73 14.33 -42.11 44.04
N THR A 74 15.32 -43.00 44.09
CA THR A 74 15.34 -44.45 43.79
C THR A 74 15.09 -45.00 42.37
N THR A 75 16.16 -45.64 41.90
CA THR A 75 16.33 -46.71 40.92
C THR A 75 15.20 -47.75 40.87
N GLN A 76 14.66 -48.02 39.67
CA GLN A 76 14.63 -49.32 38.96
C GLN A 76 13.49 -49.37 37.91
N GLU A 77 13.73 -50.19 36.87
CA GLU A 77 12.85 -50.55 35.72
C GLU A 77 12.89 -49.58 34.52
N LYS A 78 13.80 -49.75 33.54
CA LYS A 78 13.91 -50.82 32.51
C LYS A 78 12.90 -50.65 31.36
N ILE A 79 13.43 -50.06 30.28
CA ILE A 79 13.16 -50.31 28.85
C ILE A 79 11.84 -49.78 28.27
N MET A 80 12.04 -49.12 27.12
CA MET A 80 11.13 -48.83 26.01
C MET A 80 10.34 -47.51 25.97
N SER A 81 10.52 -46.89 24.82
CA SER A 81 9.59 -46.07 24.03
C SER A 81 9.76 -44.55 24.07
N GLU A 82 10.05 -44.06 22.86
CA GLU A 82 9.48 -42.85 22.26
C GLU A 82 10.17 -41.52 22.54
N THR A 83 11.17 -41.29 21.69
CA THR A 83 11.31 -40.07 20.89
C THR A 83 9.97 -39.41 20.54
N ALA A 84 9.82 -38.13 20.91
CA ALA A 84 8.93 -37.17 20.27
C ALA A 84 9.59 -35.79 20.26
N PRO A 85 9.34 -34.98 19.23
CA PRO A 85 10.36 -34.17 18.55
C PRO A 85 10.38 -32.73 19.01
N GLY A 86 11.55 -32.11 18.84
CA GLY A 86 11.72 -30.67 18.88
C GLY A 86 10.71 -29.98 17.95
N LYS A 87 10.08 -28.93 18.47
CA LYS A 87 9.22 -28.02 17.73
C LYS A 87 9.93 -27.56 16.45
N CYS A 88 9.37 -27.94 15.29
CA CYS A 88 9.71 -27.31 14.02
C CYS A 88 9.41 -25.81 14.12
N GLN A 89 10.46 -24.98 14.15
CA GLN A 89 10.34 -23.60 13.70
C GLN A 89 10.09 -23.64 12.19
N LYS A 90 8.89 -23.24 11.77
CA LYS A 90 8.58 -23.01 10.36
C LYS A 90 9.37 -21.78 9.92
N ASN A 91 10.52 -21.98 9.30
CA ASN A 91 11.20 -20.95 8.54
C ASN A 91 10.46 -20.78 7.20
N THR A 92 9.51 -19.86 7.14
CA THR A 92 8.87 -19.40 5.89
C THR A 92 9.68 -18.26 5.28
N ASP A 93 10.93 -18.54 4.91
CA ASP A 93 11.86 -17.50 4.41
C ASP A 93 11.82 -17.29 2.89
N TYR A 94 11.07 -18.10 2.14
CA TYR A 94 11.03 -18.01 0.68
C TYR A 94 9.91 -17.08 0.20
N VAL A 95 10.29 -15.98 -0.46
CA VAL A 95 9.39 -15.08 -1.18
C VAL A 95 9.56 -15.37 -2.66
N PHE A 96 8.58 -16.01 -3.29
CA PHE A 96 8.52 -16.10 -4.75
C PHE A 96 8.24 -14.70 -5.30
N ILE A 97 9.10 -14.19 -6.19
CA ILE A 97 8.78 -12.97 -6.94
C ILE A 97 7.62 -13.31 -7.88
N SER A 98 6.41 -12.98 -7.44
CA SER A 98 5.22 -13.15 -8.25
C SER A 98 5.30 -12.24 -9.49
N PRO A 99 4.64 -12.57 -10.61
CA PRO A 99 4.52 -11.66 -11.75
C PRO A 99 4.05 -10.25 -11.35
N LYS A 100 3.19 -10.17 -10.32
CA LYS A 100 2.64 -8.94 -9.75
C LYS A 100 3.73 -8.05 -9.13
N ASN A 101 4.75 -8.65 -8.51
CA ASN A 101 5.87 -7.91 -7.94
C ASN A 101 6.75 -7.31 -9.04
N LYS A 102 6.91 -8.04 -10.17
CA LYS A 102 7.66 -7.55 -11.34
C LYS A 102 6.98 -6.37 -12.02
N GLU A 103 5.65 -6.31 -12.00
CA GLU A 103 4.88 -5.19 -12.56
C GLU A 103 5.17 -3.89 -11.79
N LEU A 104 5.08 -3.91 -10.46
CA LEU A 104 5.40 -2.74 -9.64
C LEU A 104 6.89 -2.38 -9.73
N GLN A 105 7.79 -3.36 -9.75
CA GLN A 105 9.22 -3.13 -9.94
C GLN A 105 9.49 -2.42 -11.28
N GLY A 106 8.92 -2.92 -12.37
CA GLY A 106 9.05 -2.30 -13.69
C GLY A 106 8.42 -0.90 -13.76
N ALA A 107 7.36 -0.65 -12.99
CA ALA A 107 6.76 0.68 -12.87
C ALA A 107 7.69 1.68 -12.15
N LEU A 108 8.25 1.27 -11.01
CA LEU A 108 9.23 2.06 -10.25
C LEU A 108 10.49 2.35 -11.09
N GLU A 109 10.91 1.38 -11.90
CA GLU A 109 12.01 1.52 -12.86
C GLU A 109 11.77 2.62 -13.87
N LYS A 110 10.62 2.56 -14.55
CA LYS A 110 10.21 3.56 -15.55
C LYS A 110 10.11 4.95 -14.93
N PHE A 111 9.47 5.04 -13.76
CA PHE A 111 9.28 6.31 -13.07
C PHE A 111 10.61 6.99 -12.72
N GLY A 112 11.58 6.24 -12.18
CA GLY A 112 12.90 6.79 -11.83
C GLY A 112 13.69 7.29 -13.04
N ASN A 113 13.56 6.62 -14.20
CA ASN A 113 14.23 7.05 -15.43
C ASN A 113 13.62 8.34 -16.03
N GLN A 114 12.42 8.73 -15.61
CA GLN A 114 11.70 9.91 -16.07
C GLN A 114 11.85 11.12 -15.14
N ASN A 115 12.89 11.16 -14.30
CA ASN A 115 13.13 12.26 -13.37
C ASN A 115 13.32 13.65 -14.03
N ASN A 116 13.53 13.71 -15.35
CA ASN A 116 13.63 14.95 -16.13
C ASN A 116 12.31 15.36 -16.83
N ALA A 117 11.21 14.64 -16.60
CA ALA A 117 9.90 14.98 -17.11
C ALA A 117 9.46 16.38 -16.65
N ASN A 118 8.69 17.06 -17.50
CA ASN A 118 8.01 18.30 -17.12
C ASN A 118 6.93 18.01 -16.03
N ASP A 119 6.41 19.05 -15.39
CA ASP A 119 5.50 18.89 -14.25
C ASP A 119 4.19 18.17 -14.61
N GLU A 120 3.71 18.29 -15.85
CA GLU A 120 2.48 17.63 -16.31
C GLU A 120 2.69 16.14 -16.54
N GLU A 121 3.75 15.77 -17.25
CA GLU A 121 4.15 14.39 -17.49
C GLU A 121 4.50 13.68 -16.17
N PHE A 122 5.20 14.37 -15.26
CA PHE A 122 5.49 13.87 -13.92
C PHE A 122 4.22 13.51 -13.15
N ARG A 123 3.20 14.39 -13.18
CA ARG A 123 1.90 14.14 -12.50
C ARG A 123 1.19 12.91 -13.06
N GLN A 124 1.19 12.72 -14.38
CA GLN A 124 0.55 11.55 -15.00
C GLN A 124 1.28 10.25 -14.67
N ASN A 125 2.62 10.28 -14.71
CA ASN A 125 3.44 9.13 -14.33
C ASN A 125 3.23 8.78 -12.85
N PHE A 126 3.09 9.79 -11.98
CA PHE A 126 2.89 9.58 -10.54
C PHE A 126 1.53 8.94 -10.26
N LYS A 127 0.48 9.41 -10.93
CA LYS A 127 -0.86 8.82 -10.85
C LYS A 127 -0.86 7.35 -11.30
N THR A 128 -0.14 7.05 -12.38
CA THR A 128 0.00 5.68 -12.89
C THR A 128 0.70 4.79 -11.87
N LEU A 129 1.83 5.24 -11.31
CA LEU A 129 2.58 4.51 -10.30
C LEU A 129 1.76 4.31 -9.01
N HIS A 130 1.01 5.32 -8.58
CA HIS A 130 0.11 5.21 -7.42
C HIS A 130 -0.93 4.10 -7.62
N ASN A 131 -1.59 4.05 -8.78
CA ASN A 131 -2.56 2.99 -9.07
C ASN A 131 -1.90 1.60 -9.05
N GLN A 132 -0.72 1.45 -9.66
CA GLN A 132 0.01 0.19 -9.67
C GLN A 132 0.45 -0.24 -8.26
N TYR A 133 0.76 0.72 -7.39
CA TYR A 133 1.04 0.46 -5.98
C TYR A 133 -0.19 -0.02 -5.22
N GLN A 134 -1.36 0.60 -5.42
CA GLN A 134 -2.62 0.15 -4.82
C GLN A 134 -3.00 -1.26 -5.30
N ASP A 135 -2.88 -1.53 -6.60
CA ASP A 135 -3.10 -2.86 -7.16
C ASP A 135 -2.15 -3.89 -6.53
N PHE A 136 -0.87 -3.55 -6.36
CA PHE A 136 0.10 -4.41 -5.69
C PHE A 136 -0.30 -4.72 -4.24
N ILE A 137 -0.77 -3.73 -3.47
CA ILE A 137 -1.27 -3.94 -2.11
C ILE A 137 -2.45 -4.91 -2.15
N ASP A 138 -3.46 -4.63 -2.96
CA ASP A 138 -4.69 -5.42 -3.02
C ASP A 138 -4.44 -6.86 -3.43
N GLN A 139 -3.49 -7.07 -4.35
CA GLN A 139 -3.16 -8.38 -4.88
C GLN A 139 -2.27 -9.22 -3.96
N ASN A 140 -1.59 -8.61 -2.97
CA ASN A 140 -0.69 -9.28 -2.04
C ASN A 140 -1.16 -9.22 -0.57
N LYS A 141 -2.29 -8.56 -0.28
CA LYS A 141 -2.79 -8.38 1.08
C LYS A 141 -2.99 -9.67 1.88
N ASP A 142 -3.24 -10.79 1.21
CA ASP A 142 -3.46 -12.07 1.89
C ASP A 142 -2.18 -12.91 2.01
N GLU A 143 -1.06 -12.44 1.45
CA GLU A 143 0.20 -13.19 1.45
C GLU A 143 0.88 -13.16 2.83
N PRO A 144 1.38 -14.30 3.34
CA PRO A 144 2.01 -14.36 4.67
C PRO A 144 3.22 -13.43 4.83
N TRP A 145 4.03 -13.25 3.78
CA TRP A 145 5.19 -12.34 3.81
C TRP A 145 4.76 -10.88 3.85
N PHE A 146 3.64 -10.54 3.20
CA PHE A 146 3.11 -9.18 3.16
C PHE A 146 2.55 -8.76 4.54
N GLN A 147 2.00 -9.72 5.29
CA GLN A 147 1.41 -9.48 6.62
C GLN A 147 2.42 -9.57 7.77
N ASN A 148 3.42 -10.44 7.67
CA ASN A 148 4.23 -10.83 8.83
C ASN A 148 5.73 -10.48 8.73
N ASP A 149 6.26 -10.13 7.56
CA ASP A 149 7.69 -9.79 7.43
C ASP A 149 7.95 -8.36 7.91
N GLU A 150 8.64 -8.20 9.04
CA GLU A 150 8.94 -6.89 9.63
C GLU A 150 9.79 -6.00 8.72
N ASN A 151 10.67 -6.56 7.88
CA ASN A 151 11.45 -5.77 6.93
C ASN A 151 10.54 -5.24 5.82
N PHE A 152 9.61 -6.07 5.36
CA PHE A 152 8.66 -5.63 4.34
C PHE A 152 7.65 -4.61 4.88
N LYS A 153 7.23 -4.71 6.15
CA LYS A 153 6.35 -3.72 6.78
C LYS A 153 6.93 -2.31 6.74
N GLN A 154 8.24 -2.16 6.94
CA GLN A 154 8.91 -0.86 6.83
C GLN A 154 8.86 -0.31 5.40
N ILE A 155 9.10 -1.17 4.41
CA ILE A 155 9.01 -0.80 2.98
C ILE A 155 7.58 -0.43 2.62
N ARG A 156 6.61 -1.21 3.08
CA ARG A 156 5.18 -0.92 2.90
C ARG A 156 4.83 0.43 3.52
N GLN A 157 5.27 0.71 4.74
CA GLN A 157 5.04 1.99 5.40
C GLN A 157 5.59 3.16 4.56
N GLN A 158 6.81 3.05 4.00
CA GLN A 158 7.36 4.07 3.10
C GLN A 158 6.45 4.28 1.88
N GLY A 159 6.00 3.18 1.25
CA GLY A 159 5.05 3.26 0.13
C GLY A 159 3.71 3.89 0.54
N ASP A 160 3.16 3.54 1.69
CA ASP A 160 1.92 4.12 2.23
C ASP A 160 2.10 5.61 2.59
N GLU A 161 3.29 6.06 2.96
CA GLU A 161 3.57 7.49 3.19
C GLU A 161 3.66 8.29 1.88
N ILE A 162 4.20 7.67 0.82
CA ILE A 162 4.34 8.27 -0.52
C ILE A 162 3.00 8.28 -1.26
N PHE A 163 2.28 7.14 -1.22
CA PHE A 163 1.11 6.87 -2.03
C PHE A 163 -0.19 6.83 -1.22
N GLY A 164 -0.15 6.63 0.10
CA GLY A 164 -1.29 6.31 0.97
C GLY A 164 -1.71 7.41 1.94
N ARG A 165 -1.42 8.69 1.68
CA ARG A 165 -2.17 9.76 2.35
C ARG A 165 -3.65 9.61 1.97
N ASN A 166 -4.42 9.00 2.87
CA ASN A 166 -5.87 8.92 2.80
C ASN A 166 -6.43 10.30 2.44
N GLU A 167 -7.15 10.35 1.32
CA GLU A 167 -7.61 11.56 0.64
C GLU A 167 -6.44 12.46 0.24
N THR A 168 -5.99 12.36 -1.02
CA THR A 168 -5.31 13.47 -1.69
C THR A 168 -6.13 14.72 -1.40
N ILE A 169 -5.66 15.57 -0.48
CA ILE A 169 -6.27 16.87 -0.23
C ILE A 169 -5.98 17.67 -1.49
N LEU A 170 -6.86 17.54 -2.48
CA LEU A 170 -6.74 18.23 -3.74
C LEU A 170 -6.78 19.72 -3.42
N SER A 171 -5.76 20.45 -3.82
CA SER A 171 -5.80 21.90 -3.81
C SER A 171 -5.28 22.38 -5.16
N SER A 172 -5.81 23.50 -5.63
CA SER A 172 -5.22 24.22 -6.76
C SER A 172 -4.27 25.27 -6.23
N ASP A 173 -3.09 25.47 -6.83
CA ASP A 173 -2.25 26.66 -6.56
C ASP A 173 -2.84 27.96 -7.12
N LYS A 174 -3.90 27.85 -7.91
CA LYS A 174 -4.54 28.97 -8.60
C LYS A 174 -5.91 29.26 -8.02
N ALA A 175 -6.29 30.53 -8.02
CA ALA A 175 -7.61 30.97 -7.57
C ALA A 175 -8.68 30.73 -8.65
N LEU A 176 -9.93 30.59 -8.21
CA LEU A 176 -11.12 30.63 -9.07
C LEU A 176 -11.90 31.90 -8.79
N GLY A 177 -12.29 32.59 -9.85
CA GLY A 177 -12.97 33.87 -9.75
C GLY A 177 -13.71 34.25 -11.02
N ILE A 178 -14.27 35.46 -11.02
CA ILE A 178 -14.91 36.04 -12.20
C ILE A 178 -14.32 37.40 -12.55
N GLU A 179 -14.41 37.80 -13.82
CA GLU A 179 -14.12 39.18 -14.25
C GLU A 179 -15.22 40.13 -13.75
N VAL A 180 -14.82 41.23 -13.12
CA VAL A 180 -15.70 42.34 -12.74
C VAL A 180 -15.51 43.54 -13.69
N ALA A 181 -16.37 44.56 -13.58
CA ALA A 181 -16.48 45.64 -14.57
C ALA A 181 -15.18 46.43 -14.82
N ASP A 182 -14.30 46.54 -13.82
CA ASP A 182 -13.00 47.20 -13.96
C ASP A 182 -11.91 46.32 -14.63
N GLY A 183 -12.26 45.11 -15.06
CA GLY A 183 -11.37 44.14 -15.68
C GLY A 183 -10.52 43.33 -14.71
N SER A 184 -10.66 43.57 -13.39
CA SER A 184 -9.98 42.78 -12.36
C SER A 184 -10.68 41.43 -12.12
N MET A 185 -9.94 40.49 -11.52
CA MET A 185 -10.47 39.21 -11.09
C MET A 185 -11.02 39.32 -9.66
N SER A 186 -12.34 39.12 -9.51
CA SER A 186 -12.95 38.89 -8.20
C SER A 186 -12.82 37.42 -7.82
N VAL A 187 -11.96 37.15 -6.85
CA VAL A 187 -11.67 35.80 -6.35
C VAL A 187 -12.83 35.29 -5.48
N ILE A 188 -13.38 34.11 -5.82
CA ILE A 188 -14.44 33.44 -5.07
C ILE A 188 -13.86 32.28 -4.24
N ILE A 189 -13.03 31.43 -4.86
CA ILE A 189 -12.23 30.43 -4.16
C ILE A 189 -10.78 30.89 -4.28
N PRO A 190 -10.16 31.35 -3.19
CA PRO A 190 -8.73 31.62 -3.14
C PRO A 190 -7.92 30.44 -3.63
N ALA A 191 -6.76 30.74 -4.22
CA ALA A 191 -5.74 29.75 -4.43
C ALA A 191 -5.54 28.94 -3.16
N ASN A 192 -4.99 27.74 -3.32
CA ASN A 192 -4.37 27.01 -2.25
C ASN A 192 -5.38 26.50 -1.18
N MET A 193 -6.68 26.53 -1.53
CA MET A 193 -7.80 25.92 -0.80
C MET A 193 -7.86 24.41 -1.06
N THR A 194 -8.21 23.68 -0.01
CA THR A 194 -8.40 22.23 -0.03
C THR A 194 -9.80 21.87 -0.52
N PHE A 195 -9.93 20.86 -1.38
CA PHE A 195 -11.20 20.34 -1.88
C PHE A 195 -11.65 19.12 -1.06
N PRO A 196 -12.96 18.90 -0.89
CA PRO A 196 -14.07 19.69 -1.45
C PRO A 196 -14.22 21.08 -0.81
N VAL A 197 -14.64 22.07 -1.61
CA VAL A 197 -14.87 23.44 -1.12
C VAL A 197 -16.04 24.11 -1.82
N THR A 198 -16.88 24.79 -1.05
CA THR A 198 -17.96 25.64 -1.56
C THR A 198 -17.78 27.08 -1.05
N LYS A 199 -17.77 28.05 -1.97
CA LYS A 199 -17.69 29.48 -1.64
C LYS A 199 -18.63 30.30 -2.51
N SER A 200 -19.08 31.44 -2.01
CA SER A 200 -19.96 32.34 -2.75
C SER A 200 -19.59 33.79 -2.53
N ASN A 201 -19.75 34.59 -3.57
CA ASN A 201 -19.70 36.06 -3.48
C ASN A 201 -21.01 36.68 -4.01
N LEU A 202 -21.23 37.92 -3.61
CA LEU A 202 -22.38 38.74 -3.99
C LEU A 202 -21.95 39.82 -4.99
N TYR A 203 -22.76 40.02 -6.03
CA TYR A 203 -22.50 40.95 -7.11
C TYR A 203 -23.73 41.83 -7.39
N SER A 204 -23.47 43.04 -7.88
CA SER A 204 -24.48 44.02 -8.30
C SER A 204 -24.29 44.35 -9.79
N PRO A 205 -25.35 44.73 -10.51
CA PRO A 205 -25.25 45.19 -11.88
C PRO A 205 -24.41 46.46 -11.97
N HIS A 206 -23.70 46.62 -13.09
CA HIS A 206 -22.90 47.81 -13.38
C HIS A 206 -23.75 48.93 -14.01
N GLU A 207 -24.84 48.56 -14.68
CA GLU A 207 -25.77 49.48 -15.35
C GLU A 207 -27.16 49.44 -14.71
N GLU A 208 -27.85 50.57 -14.66
CA GLU A 208 -29.25 50.61 -14.22
C GLU A 208 -30.15 49.83 -15.18
N TYR A 209 -31.22 49.22 -14.67
CA TYR A 209 -32.21 48.47 -15.47
C TYR A 209 -31.67 47.25 -16.25
N GLN A 210 -30.46 46.76 -15.92
CA GLN A 210 -29.90 45.55 -16.52
C GLN A 210 -30.84 44.34 -16.29
N ASP A 211 -31.35 43.76 -17.38
CA ASP A 211 -32.26 42.61 -17.39
C ASP A 211 -31.54 41.25 -17.50
N GLY A 212 -30.20 41.30 -17.57
CA GLY A 212 -29.31 40.15 -17.72
C GLY A 212 -27.87 40.44 -17.31
N PHE A 213 -27.12 39.40 -16.95
CA PHE A 213 -25.73 39.46 -16.51
C PHE A 213 -24.89 38.46 -17.29
N THR A 214 -23.87 38.96 -17.97
CA THR A 214 -22.80 38.13 -18.54
C THR A 214 -21.65 38.08 -17.55
N PHE A 215 -21.19 36.88 -17.18
CA PHE A 215 -20.01 36.70 -16.35
C PHE A 215 -19.06 35.67 -16.96
N LYS A 216 -17.77 35.90 -16.77
CA LYS A 216 -16.70 35.03 -17.24
C LYS A 216 -15.98 34.42 -16.04
N ILE A 217 -15.82 33.11 -16.04
CA ILE A 217 -15.14 32.36 -14.97
C ILE A 217 -13.68 32.16 -15.38
N TYR A 218 -12.76 32.46 -14.47
CA TYR A 218 -11.32 32.37 -14.67
C TYR A 218 -10.64 31.50 -13.62
N HIS A 219 -9.51 30.91 -14.02
CA HIS A 219 -8.57 30.16 -13.20
C HIS A 219 -7.17 30.77 -13.31
N GLY A 220 -6.62 31.25 -12.20
CA GLY A 220 -5.28 31.87 -12.16
C GLY A 220 -5.09 32.82 -10.97
N ASN A 221 -3.90 33.43 -10.89
CA ASN A 221 -3.48 34.26 -9.75
C ASN A 221 -3.18 35.73 -10.12
N ASP A 222 -3.33 36.11 -11.39
CA ASP A 222 -3.17 37.50 -11.81
C ASP A 222 -4.38 38.34 -11.33
N LYS A 223 -4.12 39.58 -10.91
CA LYS A 223 -5.17 40.52 -10.50
C LYS A 223 -6.03 40.96 -11.69
N ILE A 224 -5.48 40.97 -12.90
CA ILE A 224 -6.17 41.29 -14.14
C ILE A 224 -6.79 40.00 -14.69
N ALA A 225 -8.11 39.96 -14.86
CA ALA A 225 -8.83 38.73 -15.20
C ALA A 225 -8.36 38.12 -16.53
N LYS A 226 -8.12 38.95 -17.55
CA LYS A 226 -7.70 38.52 -18.90
C LYS A 226 -6.32 37.87 -18.96
N ASN A 227 -5.49 38.04 -17.93
CA ASN A 227 -4.19 37.39 -17.84
C ASN A 227 -4.28 35.96 -17.27
N ASN A 228 -5.45 35.58 -16.76
CA ASN A 228 -5.73 34.24 -16.24
C ASN A 228 -6.40 33.35 -17.31
N THR A 229 -6.48 32.05 -17.07
CA THR A 229 -7.13 31.10 -17.97
C THR A 229 -8.64 31.26 -17.91
N LEU A 230 -9.27 31.60 -19.04
CA LEU A 230 -10.73 31.63 -19.16
C LEU A 230 -11.28 30.20 -19.18
N LEU A 231 -12.16 29.88 -18.24
CA LEU A 231 -12.83 28.59 -18.16
C LEU A 231 -14.18 28.58 -18.89
N GLY A 232 -14.91 29.69 -18.87
CA GLY A 232 -16.22 29.77 -19.53
C GLY A 232 -16.88 31.14 -19.42
N THR A 233 -17.83 31.41 -20.31
CA THR A 233 -18.64 32.63 -20.33
C THR A 233 -20.12 32.26 -20.26
N TYR A 234 -20.86 32.91 -19.36
CA TYR A 234 -22.24 32.57 -19.07
C TYR A 234 -23.11 33.81 -19.00
N TYR A 235 -24.39 33.63 -19.36
CA TYR A 235 -25.41 34.68 -19.30
C TYR A 235 -26.61 34.19 -18.49
N ILE A 236 -27.06 34.99 -17.53
CA ILE A 236 -28.32 34.81 -16.81
C ILE A 236 -29.19 36.03 -17.09
N GLY A 237 -30.47 35.83 -17.43
CA GLY A 237 -31.44 36.88 -17.77
C GLY A 237 -32.67 36.84 -16.86
N GLY A 238 -33.74 37.54 -17.23
CA GLY A 238 -35.05 37.45 -16.55
C GLY A 238 -35.12 38.26 -15.25
N PHE A 239 -34.27 39.26 -15.13
CA PHE A 239 -34.15 40.11 -13.97
C PHE A 239 -35.17 41.26 -14.00
N LYS A 240 -36.00 41.39 -12.96
CA LYS A 240 -36.85 42.59 -12.78
C LYS A 240 -35.99 43.86 -12.70
N PRO A 241 -36.25 44.94 -13.43
CA PRO A 241 -35.34 46.09 -13.40
C PRO A 241 -35.15 46.66 -11.98
N LEU A 242 -33.90 46.92 -11.58
CA LEU A 242 -33.55 47.51 -10.28
C LEU A 242 -32.89 48.88 -10.48
N LYS A 243 -33.00 49.73 -9.46
CA LYS A 243 -32.22 50.97 -9.33
C LYS A 243 -30.76 50.62 -8.99
N GLU A 244 -29.81 51.50 -9.32
CA GLU A 244 -28.37 51.24 -9.19
C GLU A 244 -27.95 50.72 -7.80
N LYS A 245 -26.85 49.95 -7.75
CA LYS A 245 -26.11 49.53 -6.53
C LYS A 245 -26.85 48.61 -5.56
N GLN A 246 -27.96 47.99 -5.97
CA GLN A 246 -28.56 46.91 -5.19
C GLN A 246 -27.84 45.59 -5.49
N VAL A 247 -27.37 44.89 -4.44
CA VAL A 247 -26.86 43.52 -4.56
C VAL A 247 -27.94 42.65 -5.15
N ARG A 248 -27.57 41.81 -6.12
CA ARG A 248 -28.56 41.10 -6.93
C ARG A 248 -28.21 39.65 -7.22
N LEU A 249 -26.94 39.37 -7.47
CA LEU A 249 -26.50 38.07 -7.96
C LEU A 249 -25.60 37.40 -6.92
N LYS A 250 -25.94 36.19 -6.51
CA LYS A 250 -25.05 35.31 -5.75
C LYS A 250 -24.42 34.30 -6.69
N ILE A 251 -23.11 34.33 -6.84
CA ILE A 251 -22.36 33.30 -7.57
C ILE A 251 -21.68 32.40 -6.56
N THR A 252 -21.93 31.11 -6.66
CA THR A 252 -21.36 30.05 -5.83
C THR A 252 -20.51 29.14 -6.69
N PHE A 253 -19.29 28.86 -6.25
CA PHE A 253 -18.45 27.79 -6.79
C PHE A 253 -18.42 26.66 -5.79
N ASP A 254 -18.65 25.45 -6.29
CA ASP A 254 -18.65 24.20 -5.55
C ASP A 254 -17.69 23.25 -6.25
N VAL A 255 -16.57 22.93 -5.61
CA VAL A 255 -15.54 22.04 -6.15
C VAL A 255 -15.57 20.76 -5.36
N ASP A 256 -15.77 19.64 -6.03
CA ASP A 256 -15.86 18.34 -5.40
C ASP A 256 -14.48 17.75 -5.04
N LYS A 257 -14.50 16.56 -4.42
CA LYS A 257 -13.29 15.81 -4.05
C LYS A 257 -12.41 15.37 -5.23
N ASN A 258 -12.86 15.55 -6.47
CA ASN A 258 -12.12 15.21 -7.69
C ASN A 258 -11.64 16.48 -8.42
N GLY A 259 -11.90 17.68 -7.90
CA GLY A 259 -11.58 18.95 -8.56
C GLY A 259 -12.58 19.38 -9.63
N LYS A 260 -13.75 18.75 -9.72
CA LYS A 260 -14.80 19.14 -10.67
C LYS A 260 -15.54 20.37 -10.15
N LEU A 261 -15.56 21.44 -10.94
CA LEU A 261 -16.22 22.69 -10.59
C LEU A 261 -17.68 22.69 -11.05
N LYS A 262 -18.60 22.89 -10.10
CA LYS A 262 -19.98 23.33 -10.34
C LYS A 262 -20.10 24.81 -9.98
N PHE A 263 -20.70 25.62 -10.85
CA PHE A 263 -21.09 26.98 -10.48
C PHE A 263 -22.62 27.09 -10.37
N ILE A 264 -23.06 28.01 -9.52
CA ILE A 264 -24.47 28.37 -9.34
C ILE A 264 -24.57 29.90 -9.28
N ALA A 265 -25.23 30.51 -10.26
CA ALA A 265 -25.60 31.91 -10.27
C ALA A 265 -27.08 32.05 -9.92
N LYS A 266 -27.41 32.81 -8.88
CA LYS A 266 -28.79 32.91 -8.35
C LYS A 266 -29.18 34.36 -8.08
N ASP A 267 -30.37 34.75 -8.56
CA ASP A 267 -30.99 36.03 -8.18
C ASP A 267 -31.41 35.96 -6.70
N ILE A 268 -30.91 36.88 -5.89
CA ILE A 268 -31.26 36.92 -4.46
C ILE A 268 -32.70 37.40 -4.21
N LEU A 269 -33.28 38.17 -5.14
CA LEU A 269 -34.63 38.71 -5.04
C LEU A 269 -35.68 37.79 -5.67
N ASN A 270 -35.25 36.93 -6.60
CA ASN A 270 -36.09 35.88 -7.18
C ASN A 270 -35.33 34.54 -7.17
N PRO A 271 -35.36 33.80 -6.04
CA PRO A 271 -34.62 32.54 -5.89
C PRO A 271 -34.89 31.48 -6.96
N GLU A 272 -36.03 31.54 -7.64
CA GLU A 272 -36.39 30.65 -8.76
C GLU A 272 -35.57 30.94 -10.02
N ASN A 273 -35.09 32.19 -10.18
CA ASN A 273 -34.18 32.55 -11.26
C ASN A 273 -32.74 32.14 -10.91
N LYS A 274 -32.33 30.97 -11.42
CA LYS A 274 -31.01 30.39 -11.21
C LYS A 274 -30.43 29.84 -12.52
N LEU A 275 -29.12 29.90 -12.64
CA LEU A 275 -28.32 29.23 -13.65
C LEU A 275 -27.27 28.38 -12.95
N GLU A 276 -27.13 27.12 -13.36
CA GLU A 276 -26.07 26.23 -12.88
C GLU A 276 -25.38 25.54 -14.06
N GLY A 277 -24.11 25.22 -13.88
CA GLY A 277 -23.33 24.50 -14.88
C GLY A 277 -22.10 23.84 -14.27
N TYR A 278 -21.50 22.95 -15.04
CA TYR A 278 -20.28 22.24 -14.67
C TYR A 278 -19.15 22.65 -15.61
N LEU A 279 -17.96 22.83 -15.06
CA LEU A 279 -16.74 23.02 -15.83
C LEU A 279 -15.81 21.86 -15.52
N ASP A 280 -15.32 21.20 -16.57
CA ASP A 280 -14.23 20.24 -16.47
C ASP A 280 -12.94 21.04 -16.30
N THR A 281 -12.65 21.40 -15.06
CA THR A 281 -11.40 22.02 -14.69
C THR A 281 -10.42 20.92 -14.35
N GLU A 282 -9.41 20.70 -15.19
CA GLU A 282 -8.16 20.06 -14.77
C GLU A 282 -7.45 21.03 -13.81
N LEU A 283 -7.98 21.18 -12.60
CA LEU A 283 -7.36 21.99 -11.56
C LEU A 283 -6.04 21.32 -11.20
N ASP A 284 -4.95 22.09 -11.28
CA ASP A 284 -3.60 21.63 -10.99
C ASP A 284 -3.55 21.00 -9.60
N ILE A 285 -3.62 19.67 -9.55
CA ILE A 285 -3.66 18.91 -8.30
C ILE A 285 -2.34 19.11 -7.56
N LEU A 286 -2.37 19.89 -6.49
CA LEU A 286 -1.30 19.97 -5.51
C LEU A 286 -1.82 19.40 -4.19
N SER A 287 -1.20 18.32 -3.73
CA SER A 287 -1.40 17.81 -2.37
C SER A 287 -0.79 18.80 -1.38
N ARG A 288 -1.61 19.57 -0.66
CA ARG A 288 -1.08 20.55 0.30
C ARG A 288 -0.59 19.89 1.58
N GLY A 289 0.67 20.18 1.93
CA GLY A 289 1.51 19.45 2.90
C GLY A 289 2.45 18.43 2.24
N GLY A 290 2.40 18.32 0.91
CA GLY A 290 3.19 17.40 0.10
C GLY A 290 4.57 17.95 -0.18
N LYS A 291 5.55 17.06 -0.06
CA LYS A 291 6.89 17.23 -0.58
C LYS A 291 6.86 17.80 -2.00
N ASN A 292 7.79 18.69 -2.35
CA ASN A 292 7.87 19.21 -3.73
C ASN A 292 8.25 18.07 -4.71
N ASN A 293 8.16 18.31 -6.03
CA ASN A 293 8.46 17.28 -7.04
C ASN A 293 9.86 16.65 -6.84
N THR A 294 10.85 17.43 -6.39
CA THR A 294 12.20 16.92 -6.11
C THR A 294 12.22 15.99 -4.91
N GLU A 295 11.54 16.35 -3.82
CA GLU A 295 11.44 15.53 -2.62
C GLU A 295 10.62 14.25 -2.87
N ILE A 296 9.55 14.31 -3.68
CA ILE A 296 8.78 13.13 -4.11
C ILE A 296 9.66 12.19 -4.96
N LYS A 297 10.46 12.74 -5.89
CA LYS A 297 11.41 11.94 -6.68
C LYS A 297 12.43 11.22 -5.79
N GLN A 298 12.93 11.90 -4.76
CA GLN A 298 13.85 11.31 -3.78
C GLN A 298 13.19 10.20 -2.97
N ASP A 299 11.97 10.43 -2.47
CA ASP A 299 11.22 9.41 -1.74
C ASP A 299 10.94 8.17 -2.58
N ILE A 300 10.50 8.36 -3.83
CA ILE A 300 10.24 7.24 -4.75
C ILE A 300 11.53 6.51 -5.07
N SER A 301 12.67 7.21 -5.20
CA SER A 301 13.98 6.59 -5.38
C SER A 301 14.36 5.73 -4.17
N HIS A 302 14.19 6.23 -2.94
CA HIS A 302 14.49 5.49 -1.72
C HIS A 302 13.55 4.29 -1.52
N PHE A 303 12.26 4.47 -1.80
CA PHE A 303 11.27 3.39 -1.75
C PHE A 303 11.60 2.32 -2.77
N ARG A 304 11.90 2.70 -4.01
CA ARG A 304 12.34 1.78 -5.07
C ARG A 304 13.56 0.98 -4.63
N GLN A 305 14.59 1.65 -4.12
CA GLN A 305 15.81 0.98 -3.67
C GLN A 305 15.51 -0.02 -2.55
N SER A 306 14.74 0.38 -1.54
CA SER A 306 14.37 -0.50 -0.42
C SER A 306 13.53 -1.71 -0.89
N PHE A 307 12.63 -1.48 -1.85
CA PHE A 307 11.82 -2.51 -2.48
C PHE A 307 12.69 -3.51 -3.26
N GLU A 308 13.57 -3.00 -4.13
CA GLU A 308 14.54 -3.81 -4.88
C GLU A 308 15.44 -4.60 -3.95
N ASP A 309 16.01 -3.97 -2.92
CA ASP A 309 16.88 -4.63 -1.95
C ASP A 309 16.17 -5.77 -1.21
N TYR A 310 14.89 -5.60 -0.84
CA TYR A 310 14.15 -6.67 -0.18
C TYR A 310 13.92 -7.89 -1.09
N PHE A 311 13.43 -7.66 -2.31
CA PHE A 311 13.18 -8.76 -3.24
C PHE A 311 14.48 -9.36 -3.77
N ASN A 312 15.50 -8.54 -4.05
CA ASN A 312 16.80 -9.00 -4.52
C ASN A 312 17.56 -9.76 -3.42
N ASN A 313 17.54 -9.30 -2.15
CA ASN A 313 18.20 -10.01 -1.05
C ASN A 313 17.49 -11.32 -0.66
N LYS A 314 16.16 -11.40 -0.82
CA LYS A 314 15.42 -12.68 -0.70
C LYS A 314 15.71 -13.62 -1.87
N THR A 315 16.01 -13.10 -3.07
CA THR A 315 16.49 -13.92 -4.20
C THR A 315 17.98 -14.26 -4.14
N SER A 316 18.80 -13.46 -3.43
CA SER A 316 20.26 -13.55 -3.44
C SER A 316 20.87 -14.23 -2.21
N LYS A 317 20.08 -15.05 -1.48
CA LYS A 317 20.70 -16.29 -0.98
C LYS A 317 21.09 -17.10 -2.22
N LYS A 318 22.28 -16.81 -2.76
CA LYS A 318 23.01 -17.65 -3.71
C LYS A 318 22.75 -19.07 -3.28
N SER A 319 22.14 -19.88 -4.14
CA SER A 319 21.84 -21.26 -3.78
C SER A 319 23.12 -21.88 -3.25
N GLU A 320 22.99 -22.44 -2.05
CA GLU A 320 24.09 -23.08 -1.34
C GLU A 320 24.71 -24.22 -2.18
N PHE A 321 23.97 -24.67 -3.19
CA PHE A 321 24.32 -25.68 -4.18
C PHE A 321 24.07 -25.13 -5.58
N ASN A 322 24.90 -25.50 -6.55
CA ASN A 322 24.85 -25.04 -7.93
C ASN A 322 24.68 -26.22 -8.90
N THR A 323 24.21 -25.93 -10.11
CA THR A 323 24.30 -26.90 -11.22
C THR A 323 25.76 -27.25 -11.42
N GLY A 324 26.10 -28.54 -11.38
CA GLY A 324 27.50 -28.94 -11.35
C GLY A 324 27.87 -29.78 -10.14
N ASP A 325 27.18 -29.54 -9.02
CA ASP A 325 27.62 -30.06 -7.73
C ASP A 325 27.46 -31.57 -7.64
N ILE A 326 28.48 -32.22 -7.07
CA ILE A 326 28.47 -33.64 -6.74
C ILE A 326 28.12 -33.77 -5.26
N VAL A 327 26.88 -34.16 -4.97
CA VAL A 327 26.34 -34.24 -3.62
C VAL A 327 26.26 -35.69 -3.14
N SER A 328 26.41 -35.91 -1.82
CA SER A 328 26.28 -37.25 -1.23
C SER A 328 24.85 -37.49 -0.75
N VAL A 329 24.16 -38.48 -1.28
CA VAL A 329 22.78 -38.80 -0.87
C VAL A 329 22.79 -39.46 0.51
N THR A 330 22.12 -38.81 1.46
CA THR A 330 22.07 -39.23 2.87
C THR A 330 20.86 -40.09 3.15
N ASP A 331 19.68 -39.73 2.62
CA ASP A 331 18.43 -40.47 2.80
C ASP A 331 17.53 -40.36 1.57
N VAL A 332 16.68 -41.35 1.34
CA VAL A 332 15.56 -41.27 0.39
C VAL A 332 14.25 -41.20 1.16
N ILE A 333 13.49 -40.14 0.97
CA ILE A 333 12.25 -39.87 1.71
C ILE A 333 11.10 -40.63 1.05
N ASP A 334 10.89 -40.42 -0.25
CA ASP A 334 9.88 -41.04 -1.10
C ASP A 334 10.42 -41.21 -2.54
N GLY A 335 9.57 -41.55 -3.51
CA GLY A 335 9.97 -41.82 -4.90
C GLY A 335 10.39 -40.60 -5.71
N ASP A 336 10.30 -39.38 -5.17
CA ASP A 336 10.72 -38.16 -5.86
C ASP A 336 11.46 -37.15 -4.97
N THR A 337 11.64 -37.48 -3.69
CA THR A 337 12.25 -36.63 -2.68
C THR A 337 13.37 -37.37 -1.94
N PHE A 338 14.53 -36.75 -1.83
CA PHE A 338 15.69 -37.29 -1.11
C PHE A 338 16.45 -36.19 -0.35
N ARG A 339 17.27 -36.59 0.62
CA ARG A 339 18.21 -35.70 1.31
C ARG A 339 19.63 -35.93 0.81
N PHE A 340 20.39 -34.86 0.75
CA PHE A 340 21.78 -34.89 0.33
C PHE A 340 22.64 -33.99 1.23
N SER A 341 23.95 -34.21 1.17
CA SER A 341 24.96 -33.42 1.86
C SER A 341 26.07 -32.98 0.91
N LEU A 342 26.48 -31.71 1.04
CA LEU A 342 27.70 -31.16 0.43
C LEU A 342 28.41 -30.29 1.48
N ASP A 343 29.69 -30.51 1.70
CA ASP A 343 30.51 -29.77 2.67
C ASP A 343 29.89 -29.65 4.08
N GLY A 344 29.26 -30.72 4.55
CA GLY A 344 28.62 -30.80 5.87
C GLY A 344 27.24 -30.15 5.96
N LYS A 345 26.74 -29.53 4.87
CA LYS A 345 25.41 -28.94 4.78
C LYS A 345 24.42 -29.97 4.25
N ILE A 346 23.32 -30.18 4.97
CA ILE A 346 22.27 -31.13 4.61
C ILE A 346 21.09 -30.36 4.02
N ALA A 347 20.60 -30.82 2.88
CA ALA A 347 19.43 -30.26 2.21
C ALA A 347 18.52 -31.35 1.66
N THR A 348 17.27 -30.96 1.34
CA THR A 348 16.28 -31.84 0.73
C THR A 348 16.08 -31.44 -0.72
N ALA A 349 16.11 -32.40 -1.64
CA ALA A 349 15.83 -32.23 -3.05
C ALA A 349 14.47 -32.82 -3.41
N ARG A 350 13.75 -32.15 -4.32
CA ARG A 350 12.58 -32.66 -5.04
C ARG A 350 12.93 -32.76 -6.52
N MET A 351 12.78 -33.95 -7.07
CA MET A 351 13.14 -34.27 -8.45
C MET A 351 12.21 -33.56 -9.44
N ILE A 352 12.73 -32.73 -10.33
CA ILE A 352 11.93 -31.99 -11.32
C ILE A 352 11.26 -32.96 -12.31
N GLY A 353 10.03 -32.65 -12.73
CA GLY A 353 9.34 -33.30 -13.85
C GLY A 353 8.69 -34.64 -13.53
N ILE A 354 8.77 -35.11 -12.28
CA ILE A 354 8.20 -36.41 -11.87
C ILE A 354 7.23 -36.26 -10.70
N ASP A 355 6.22 -37.13 -10.63
CA ASP A 355 5.32 -37.31 -9.49
C ASP A 355 5.24 -38.79 -9.13
N ALA A 356 5.82 -39.16 -7.98
CA ALA A 356 5.81 -40.54 -7.49
C ALA A 356 4.62 -40.78 -6.56
N PRO A 357 4.06 -42.02 -6.50
CA PRO A 357 3.04 -42.33 -5.52
C PRO A 357 3.57 -42.10 -4.09
N GLU A 358 2.76 -41.45 -3.26
CA GLU A 358 3.13 -41.09 -1.89
C GLU A 358 3.29 -42.35 -1.01
N ASN A 359 4.43 -42.50 -0.34
CA ASN A 359 4.71 -43.63 0.56
C ASN A 359 4.36 -43.35 2.03
N SER A 360 3.81 -42.17 2.32
CA SER A 360 3.54 -41.70 3.68
C SER A 360 2.08 -41.31 3.85
N THR A 361 1.50 -41.68 4.99
CA THR A 361 0.14 -41.29 5.37
C THR A 361 0.06 -39.87 5.93
N LEU A 362 1.19 -39.22 6.23
CA LEU A 362 1.23 -37.94 6.95
C LEU A 362 0.51 -36.80 6.21
N ARG A 363 0.44 -36.86 4.88
CA ARG A 363 -0.16 -35.81 4.04
C ARG A 363 -1.57 -36.15 3.57
N LYS A 364 -1.83 -37.39 3.15
CA LYS A 364 -3.10 -37.82 2.55
C LYS A 364 -3.93 -38.77 3.42
N GLY A 365 -3.40 -39.24 4.55
CA GLY A 365 -4.05 -40.22 5.43
C GLY A 365 -3.95 -41.68 4.95
N TYR A 366 -3.41 -41.92 3.75
CA TYR A 366 -3.18 -43.25 3.19
C TYR A 366 -1.91 -43.25 2.32
N THR A 367 -1.26 -44.41 2.19
CA THR A 367 -0.17 -44.64 1.23
C THR A 367 -0.77 -44.94 -0.13
N GLU A 368 -0.22 -44.37 -1.20
CA GLU A 368 -0.65 -44.69 -2.56
C GLU A 368 -0.06 -46.05 -2.98
N ALA A 369 -0.81 -46.78 -3.82
CA ALA A 369 -0.29 -48.01 -4.41
C ALA A 369 1.01 -47.70 -5.17
N TYR A 370 2.00 -48.59 -5.05
CA TYR A 370 3.38 -48.40 -5.55
C TYR A 370 4.24 -47.36 -4.84
N GLY A 371 3.77 -46.74 -3.75
CA GLY A 371 4.56 -45.72 -3.04
C GLY A 371 5.83 -46.29 -2.40
N GLU A 372 5.74 -47.43 -1.73
CA GLU A 372 6.90 -48.08 -1.10
C GLU A 372 7.87 -48.63 -2.16
N GLU A 373 7.35 -49.25 -3.22
CA GLU A 373 8.15 -49.76 -4.33
C GLU A 373 8.89 -48.64 -5.06
N SER A 374 8.24 -47.48 -5.25
CA SER A 374 8.87 -46.30 -5.86
C SER A 374 10.00 -45.76 -5.00
N LYS A 375 9.78 -45.62 -3.68
CA LYS A 375 10.83 -45.23 -2.73
C LYS A 375 12.00 -46.22 -2.75
N GLN A 376 11.72 -47.51 -2.65
CA GLN A 376 12.75 -48.55 -2.64
C GLN A 376 13.57 -48.57 -3.93
N PHE A 377 12.91 -48.35 -5.07
CA PHE A 377 13.61 -48.25 -6.34
C PHE A 377 14.55 -47.04 -6.39
N LEU A 378 14.08 -45.84 -6.01
CA LEU A 378 14.95 -44.66 -5.92
C LEU A 378 16.09 -44.90 -4.92
N GLN A 379 15.80 -45.48 -3.75
CA GLN A 379 16.79 -45.83 -2.74
C GLN A 379 17.87 -46.77 -3.28
N SER A 380 17.49 -47.82 -4.02
CA SER A 380 18.44 -48.73 -4.66
C SER A 380 19.36 -48.04 -5.68
N LYS A 381 18.85 -46.97 -6.31
CA LYS A 381 19.58 -46.21 -7.32
C LYS A 381 20.55 -45.22 -6.72
N ILE A 382 20.16 -44.44 -5.71
CA ILE A 382 20.95 -43.27 -5.28
C ILE A 382 21.41 -43.30 -3.82
N ALA A 383 20.83 -44.11 -2.94
CA ALA A 383 21.14 -44.04 -1.51
C ALA A 383 22.62 -44.35 -1.21
N GLY A 384 23.25 -43.50 -0.41
CA GLY A 384 24.67 -43.61 -0.06
C GLY A 384 25.65 -43.33 -1.21
N LYS A 385 25.16 -42.94 -2.40
CA LYS A 385 26.00 -42.62 -3.56
C LYS A 385 26.22 -41.11 -3.69
N LYS A 386 27.24 -40.76 -4.46
CA LYS A 386 27.46 -39.40 -4.95
C LYS A 386 26.71 -39.23 -6.27
N VAL A 387 25.88 -38.19 -6.36
CA VAL A 387 25.09 -37.87 -7.55
C VAL A 387 25.39 -36.44 -7.99
N TYR A 388 25.32 -36.21 -9.29
CA TYR A 388 25.38 -34.87 -9.86
C TYR A 388 23.97 -34.27 -9.82
N ILE A 389 23.85 -33.01 -9.41
CA ILE A 389 22.59 -32.27 -9.44
C ILE A 389 22.63 -31.13 -10.46
N GLU A 390 21.48 -30.90 -11.09
CA GLU A 390 21.30 -29.83 -12.06
C GLU A 390 19.98 -29.10 -11.83
N PHE A 391 20.07 -27.77 -11.74
CA PHE A 391 18.91 -26.88 -11.71
C PHE A 391 18.43 -26.57 -13.13
N ASP A 392 17.15 -26.26 -13.23
CA ASP A 392 16.49 -25.84 -14.47
C ASP A 392 16.19 -24.35 -14.44
N SER A 393 16.74 -23.59 -15.40
CA SER A 393 16.51 -22.14 -15.50
C SER A 393 15.05 -21.74 -15.77
N SER A 394 14.23 -22.68 -16.23
CA SER A 394 12.78 -22.48 -16.42
C SER A 394 11.97 -22.70 -15.14
N GLN A 395 12.59 -23.25 -14.10
CA GLN A 395 11.97 -23.58 -12.83
C GLN A 395 12.57 -22.72 -11.71
N ALA A 396 11.86 -22.62 -10.58
CA ALA A 396 12.46 -22.07 -9.37
C ALA A 396 13.54 -23.04 -8.84
N GLU A 397 14.60 -22.52 -8.20
CA GLU A 397 15.62 -23.40 -7.60
C GLU A 397 15.12 -24.10 -6.34
N ILE A 398 14.17 -23.50 -5.61
CA ILE A 398 13.62 -24.02 -4.36
C ILE A 398 12.10 -23.89 -4.40
N ASP A 399 11.40 -24.94 -3.96
CA ASP A 399 9.94 -24.93 -3.87
C ASP A 399 9.40 -24.28 -2.58
N LYS A 400 8.07 -24.13 -2.50
CA LYS A 400 7.40 -23.52 -1.34
C LYS A 400 7.59 -24.24 0.00
N TYR A 401 8.15 -25.45 -0.01
CA TYR A 401 8.46 -26.24 1.17
C TYR A 401 9.95 -26.19 1.53
N GLY A 402 10.75 -25.41 0.80
CA GLY A 402 12.18 -25.29 1.02
C GLY A 402 13.00 -26.45 0.45
N ARG A 403 12.47 -27.22 -0.51
CA ARG A 403 13.19 -28.30 -1.19
C ARG A 403 13.83 -27.77 -2.47
N TYR A 404 15.08 -28.14 -2.72
CA TYR A 404 15.78 -27.80 -3.97
C TYR A 404 15.16 -28.58 -5.14
N LEU A 405 14.79 -27.88 -6.21
CA LEU A 405 14.25 -28.47 -7.43
C LEU A 405 15.43 -28.83 -8.35
N VAL A 406 15.67 -30.12 -8.54
CA VAL A 406 16.84 -30.59 -9.31
C VAL A 406 16.52 -31.79 -10.21
N TYR A 407 17.29 -31.93 -11.28
CA TYR A 407 17.55 -33.19 -11.94
C TYR A 407 18.71 -33.90 -11.25
N VAL A 408 18.64 -35.22 -11.19
CA VAL A 408 19.63 -36.06 -10.52
C VAL A 408 20.27 -36.99 -11.53
N PHE A 409 21.60 -36.98 -11.59
CA PHE A 409 22.37 -37.83 -12.47
C PHE A 409 23.32 -38.74 -11.70
N LEU A 410 23.37 -40.00 -12.11
CA LEU A 410 24.36 -40.98 -11.66
C LEU A 410 25.22 -41.37 -12.87
N GLY A 411 26.38 -40.73 -13.02
CA GLY A 411 27.09 -40.75 -14.30
C GLY A 411 26.28 -40.01 -15.37
N ASP A 412 26.07 -40.64 -16.52
CA ASP A 412 25.26 -40.08 -17.62
C ASP A 412 23.76 -40.42 -17.51
N GLU A 413 23.35 -41.23 -16.51
CA GLU A 413 21.96 -41.64 -16.32
C GLU A 413 21.16 -40.55 -15.59
N ASN A 414 20.14 -39.99 -16.25
CA ASN A 414 19.15 -39.10 -15.63
C ASN A 414 18.15 -39.94 -14.80
N ILE A 415 18.31 -39.94 -13.48
CA ILE A 415 17.50 -40.75 -12.56
C ILE A 415 16.02 -40.34 -12.60
N ASN A 416 15.70 -39.06 -12.81
CA ASN A 416 14.33 -38.60 -12.96
C ASN A 416 13.65 -39.31 -14.14
N ASN A 417 14.32 -39.39 -15.29
CA ASN A 417 13.79 -40.11 -16.45
C ASN A 417 13.66 -41.62 -16.17
N THR A 418 14.65 -42.22 -15.51
CA THR A 418 14.62 -43.65 -15.13
C THR A 418 13.42 -43.97 -14.24
N MET A 419 13.06 -43.10 -13.29
CA MET A 419 11.88 -43.29 -12.43
C MET A 419 10.61 -43.41 -13.27
N ILE A 420 10.46 -42.57 -14.30
CA ILE A 420 9.32 -42.63 -15.23
C ILE A 420 9.37 -43.87 -16.12
N GLU A 421 10.52 -44.12 -16.76
CA GLU A 421 10.70 -45.22 -17.72
C GLU A 421 10.39 -46.59 -17.10
N LYS A 422 10.75 -46.78 -15.83
CA LYS A 422 10.47 -48.02 -15.09
C LYS A 422 9.09 -48.05 -14.43
N GLY A 423 8.30 -46.98 -14.57
CA GLY A 423 6.94 -46.88 -14.06
C GLY A 423 6.84 -46.64 -12.54
N PHE A 424 7.87 -46.05 -11.92
CA PHE A 424 7.85 -45.69 -10.50
C PHE A 424 7.42 -44.24 -10.24
N ALA A 425 7.35 -43.41 -11.29
CA ALA A 425 6.79 -42.08 -11.24
C ALA A 425 6.02 -41.75 -12.54
N LYS A 426 5.16 -40.73 -12.46
CA LYS A 426 4.49 -40.12 -13.61
C LYS A 426 5.26 -38.88 -14.05
N GLU A 427 5.14 -38.55 -15.32
CA GLU A 427 5.50 -37.22 -15.80
C GLU A 427 4.60 -36.18 -15.13
N TYR A 428 5.20 -35.09 -14.63
CA TYR A 428 4.48 -34.01 -13.99
C TYR A 428 5.01 -32.65 -14.43
N THR A 429 4.18 -31.96 -15.22
CA THR A 429 4.38 -30.56 -15.57
C THR A 429 3.46 -29.70 -14.71
N TYR A 430 4.03 -28.79 -13.92
CA TYR A 430 3.22 -27.89 -13.09
C TYR A 430 2.63 -26.73 -13.89
N ASN A 431 3.46 -25.78 -14.34
CA ASN A 431 3.03 -24.57 -15.06
C ASN A 431 3.81 -24.36 -16.37
N THR A 432 5.14 -24.26 -16.28
CA THR A 432 6.03 -24.01 -17.43
C THR A 432 6.70 -25.32 -17.88
N PRO A 433 6.86 -25.53 -19.20
CA PRO A 433 7.70 -26.61 -19.72
C PRO A 433 9.11 -26.58 -19.12
N TYR A 434 9.63 -27.75 -18.77
CA TYR A 434 10.96 -27.93 -18.21
C TYR A 434 11.91 -28.58 -19.23
N LYS A 435 13.23 -28.47 -19.01
CA LYS A 435 14.30 -28.82 -19.94
C LYS A 435 14.16 -30.20 -20.59
N TYR A 436 13.78 -31.23 -19.82
CA TYR A 436 13.69 -32.62 -20.28
C TYR A 436 12.25 -33.12 -20.55
N GLN A 437 11.27 -32.23 -20.64
CA GLN A 437 9.85 -32.60 -20.68
C GLN A 437 9.49 -33.58 -21.81
N SER A 438 9.96 -33.34 -23.04
CA SER A 438 9.65 -34.23 -24.16
C SER A 438 10.13 -35.66 -23.90
N GLN A 439 11.35 -35.82 -23.37
CA GLN A 439 11.92 -37.13 -23.04
C GLN A 439 11.13 -37.86 -21.95
N PHE A 440 10.65 -37.11 -20.95
CA PHE A 440 9.88 -37.67 -19.84
C PHE A 440 8.49 -38.12 -20.32
N ILE A 441 7.86 -37.36 -21.20
CA ILE A 441 6.59 -37.72 -21.85
C ILE A 441 6.76 -39.02 -22.65
N ASP A 442 7.82 -39.12 -23.47
CA ASP A 442 8.11 -40.30 -24.27
C ASP A 442 8.35 -41.54 -23.41
N SER A 443 9.15 -41.40 -22.35
CA SER A 443 9.42 -42.48 -21.39
C SER A 443 8.15 -42.93 -20.66
N GLN A 444 7.25 -42.00 -20.32
CA GLN A 444 5.96 -42.35 -19.71
C GLN A 444 5.08 -43.14 -20.68
N ASN A 445 5.03 -42.76 -21.96
CA ASN A 445 4.27 -43.48 -22.97
C ASN A 445 4.81 -44.90 -23.16
N GLN A 446 6.13 -45.07 -23.13
CA GLN A 446 6.76 -46.40 -23.15
C GLN A 446 6.39 -47.23 -21.92
N ALA A 447 6.47 -46.66 -20.71
CA ALA A 447 6.11 -47.34 -19.47
C ALA A 447 4.64 -47.80 -19.46
N LYS A 448 3.72 -46.99 -20.00
CA LYS A 448 2.31 -47.34 -20.20
C LYS A 448 2.14 -48.53 -21.15
N ASN A 449 2.79 -48.47 -22.31
CA ASN A 449 2.71 -49.54 -23.32
C ASN A 449 3.25 -50.87 -22.80
N MET A 450 4.29 -50.82 -21.97
CA MET A 450 4.89 -52.00 -21.34
C MET A 450 4.18 -52.44 -20.06
N LYS A 451 3.14 -51.72 -19.61
CA LYS A 451 2.46 -51.93 -18.33
C LYS A 451 3.46 -52.06 -17.17
N SER A 452 4.37 -51.10 -17.07
CA SER A 452 5.44 -51.09 -16.07
C SER A 452 5.01 -50.36 -14.79
N GLY A 453 5.42 -50.89 -13.64
CA GLY A 453 5.17 -50.28 -12.31
C GLY A 453 3.71 -49.89 -12.09
N ILE A 454 3.47 -48.60 -11.89
CA ILE A 454 2.15 -48.00 -11.61
C ILE A 454 1.14 -48.14 -12.77
N TRP A 455 1.58 -48.59 -13.94
CA TRP A 455 0.75 -48.80 -15.15
C TRP A 455 0.34 -50.26 -15.38
N LYS A 456 0.60 -51.15 -14.41
CA LYS A 456 0.26 -52.58 -14.49
C LYS A 456 -1.23 -52.87 -14.57
#